data_AF-A0A7X9BRE5-F1
#
_entry.id   AF-A0A7X9BRE5-F1
#
_cell.length_a   1.000
_cell.length_b   1.000
_cell.length_c   1.000
_cell.angle_alpha   90.00
_cell.angle_beta   90.00
_cell.angle_gamma   90.00
#
_symmetry.space_group_name_H-M   'P 1'
#
loop_
_entity.id
_entity.type
_entity.pdbx_description
1 polymer ?
#
loop_
_entity_poly.entity_id
_entity_poly.type
_entity_poly.pdbx_seq_one_letter_code
_entity_poly.pdbx_strand_id
1 'polypeptide(L)' 'MGLRKTGIEGIGEVPWGTHISHVFHTKDDYLKIFVPYIRQGLLNNELCAWIYSPSTTYIDLVEY' A
#
# COMPACT_ATOMS: atom_id res chain seq x y z
N MET A 1 -22.02 1.53 -3.74
CA MET A 1 -20.68 1.82 -3.19
C MET A 1 -19.71 1.74 -4.36
N GLY A 2 -18.94 2.80 -4.62
CA GLY A 2 -18.03 2.83 -5.78
C GLY A 2 -16.78 1.96 -5.57
N LEU A 3 -16.14 1.60 -6.67
CA LEU A 3 -14.80 1.01 -6.65
C LEU A 3 -13.78 2.10 -6.29
N ARG A 4 -12.66 1.68 -5.68
CA ARG A 4 -11.55 2.56 -5.33
C ARG A 4 -10.26 2.04 -5.93
N LYS A 5 -9.51 2.94 -6.56
CA LYS A 5 -8.17 2.64 -7.05
C LYS A 5 -7.26 2.32 -5.87
N THR A 6 -6.61 1.16 -5.93
CA THR A 6 -5.70 0.69 -4.86
C THR A 6 -4.30 1.24 -4.99
N GLY A 7 -3.85 1.63 -6.20
CA GLY A 7 -2.47 2.01 -6.46
C GLY A 7 -1.51 0.81 -6.63
N ILE A 8 -1.99 -0.42 -6.38
CA ILE A 8 -1.23 -1.65 -6.57
C ILE A 8 -1.37 -2.09 -8.03
N GLU A 9 -0.24 -2.22 -8.72
CA GLU A 9 -0.20 -2.75 -10.08
C GLU A 9 -0.75 -4.18 -10.11
N GLY A 10 -1.64 -4.47 -11.07
CA GLY A 10 -2.29 -5.78 -11.21
C GLY A 10 -3.59 -5.98 -10.42
N ILE A 11 -3.84 -5.23 -9.34
CA ILE A 11 -5.12 -5.29 -8.60
C ILE A 11 -6.13 -4.28 -9.15
N GLY A 12 -5.68 -3.05 -9.44
CA GLY A 12 -6.55 -2.01 -10.00
C GLY A 12 -7.53 -1.44 -8.98
N GLU A 13 -8.83 -1.46 -9.29
CA GLU A 13 -9.88 -0.90 -8.43
C GLU A 13 -10.67 -1.99 -7.70
N VAL A 14 -11.01 -1.75 -6.44
CA VAL A 14 -11.69 -2.73 -5.60
C VAL A 14 -12.83 -2.10 -4.78
N PRO A 15 -13.85 -2.88 -4.35
CA PRO A 15 -14.84 -2.42 -3.39
C PRO A 15 -14.22 -2.11 -2.03
N TRP A 16 -14.91 -1.28 -1.23
CA TRP A 16 -14.55 -1.08 0.17
C TRP A 16 -14.60 -2.39 0.96
N GLY A 17 -13.70 -2.55 1.94
CA GLY A 17 -13.63 -3.77 2.76
C GLY A 17 -12.90 -4.94 2.11
N THR A 18 -12.32 -4.75 0.91
CA THR A 18 -11.46 -5.76 0.29
C THR A 18 -10.18 -5.96 1.10
N HIS A 19 -9.87 -7.20 1.46
CA HIS A 19 -8.61 -7.56 2.10
C HIS A 19 -7.62 -8.12 1.07
N ILE A 20 -6.42 -7.56 1.04
CA ILE A 20 -5.35 -7.94 0.11
C ILE A 20 -4.20 -8.52 0.94
N SER A 21 -3.68 -9.67 0.50
CA SER A 21 -2.45 -10.26 1.04
C SER A 21 -1.45 -10.39 -0.08
N HIS A 22 -0.21 -10.01 0.18
CA HIS A 22 0.89 -10.11 -0.77
C HIS A 22 2.11 -10.74 -0.09
N VAL A 23 2.69 -11.75 -0.73
CA VAL A 23 3.92 -12.41 -0.27
C VAL A 23 5.08 -11.81 -1.05
N PHE A 24 6.14 -11.43 -0.35
CA PHE A 24 7.31 -10.77 -0.92
C PHE A 24 8.59 -11.44 -0.39
N HIS A 25 9.69 -11.30 -1.11
CA HIS A 25 10.97 -11.90 -0.73
C HIS A 25 11.88 -10.86 -0.06
N THR A 26 11.96 -9.66 -0.63
CA THR A 26 12.85 -8.60 -0.14
C THR A 26 12.07 -7.40 0.42
N LYS A 27 12.76 -6.53 1.15
CA LYS A 27 12.19 -5.24 1.59
C LYS A 27 11.78 -4.37 0.39
N ASP A 28 12.54 -4.41 -0.70
CA ASP A 28 12.23 -3.64 -1.91
C ASP A 28 10.94 -4.13 -2.58
N ASP A 29 10.76 -5.45 -2.69
CA ASP A 29 9.51 -6.05 -3.21
C ASP A 29 8.29 -5.59 -2.39
N TYR A 30 8.46 -5.48 -1.07
CA TYR A 30 7.42 -4.99 -0.18
C TYR A 30 7.11 -3.51 -0.42
N LEU A 31 8.14 -2.63 -0.42
CA LEU A 31 7.97 -1.18 -0.58
C LEU A 31 7.38 -0.84 -1.96
N LYS A 32 7.79 -1.56 -3.01
CA LYS A 32 7.28 -1.41 -4.37
C LYS A 32 5.78 -1.54 -4.50
N ILE A 33 5.15 -2.29 -3.59
CA ILE A 33 3.70 -2.50 -3.58
C ILE A 33 3.03 -1.64 -2.53
N PHE A 34 3.64 -1.53 -1.36
CA PHE A 34 3.06 -0.84 -0.22
C PHE A 34 3.07 0.69 -0.36
N VAL A 35 4.15 1.27 -0.91
CA VAL A 35 4.26 2.73 -1.08
C VAL A 35 3.21 3.27 -2.05
N PRO A 36 3.01 2.68 -3.26
CA PRO A 36 1.90 3.07 -4.13
C PRO A 36 0.52 2.92 -3.49
N TYR A 37 0.32 1.87 -2.68
CA TYR A 37 -0.93 1.64 -1.96
C TYR A 37 -1.26 2.77 -0.97
N ILE A 38 -0.31 3.11 -0.11
CA ILE A 38 -0.47 4.23 0.84
C ILE A 38 -0.62 5.55 0.11
N ARG A 39 0.19 5.81 -0.91
CA ARG A 39 0.09 7.04 -1.71
C ARG A 39 -1.30 7.19 -2.33
N GLN A 40 -1.85 6.12 -2.91
CA GLN A 40 -3.18 6.17 -3.52
C GLN A 40 -4.27 6.34 -2.46
N GLY A 41 -4.15 5.72 -1.29
CA GLY A 41 -5.07 5.95 -0.16
C GLY A 41 -5.07 7.41 0.28
N LEU A 42 -3.90 8.04 0.41
CA LEU A 42 -3.78 9.47 0.74
C LEU A 42 -4.40 10.37 -0.34
N LEU A 43 -4.17 10.07 -1.63
CA LEU A 43 -4.82 10.79 -2.75
C LEU A 43 -6.34 10.64 -2.73
N ASN A 44 -6.84 9.49 -2.27
CA ASN A 44 -8.27 9.22 -2.08
C ASN A 44 -8.83 9.85 -0.79
N ASN A 45 -8.02 10.59 -0.03
CA ASN A 45 -8.36 11.17 1.27
C ASN A 45 -8.77 10.12 2.32
N GLU A 46 -8.08 8.98 2.30
CA GLU A 46 -8.29 7.88 3.26
C GLU A 46 -7.30 7.95 4.43
N LEU A 47 -7.75 7.52 5.60
CA LEU A 47 -6.85 7.28 6.72
C LEU A 47 -5.96 6.07 6.41
N CYS A 48 -4.67 6.32 6.27
CA CYS A 48 -3.67 5.28 6.01
C CYS A 48 -2.91 4.94 7.29
N ALA A 49 -2.99 3.68 7.72
CA ALA A 49 -2.22 3.16 8.85
C ALA A 49 -1.15 2.18 8.34
N TRP A 50 0.09 2.40 8.74
CA TRP A 50 1.20 1.50 8.42
C TRP A 50 1.74 0.86 9.70
N ILE A 51 1.57 -0.46 9.80
CA ILE A 51 2.11 -1.26 10.89
C ILE A 51 3.17 -2.16 10.30
N TYR A 52 4.41 -2.03 10.80
CA TYR A 52 5.57 -2.69 10.23
C TYR A 52 6.51 -3.26 11.28
N SER A 53 7.36 -4.19 10.86
CA SER A 53 8.39 -4.80 11.72
C SER A 53 9.69 -3.99 11.74
N PRO A 54 10.61 -4.20 12.70
CA PRO A 54 11.85 -3.42 12.84
C PRO A 54 12.79 -3.41 11.62
N SER A 55 12.54 -4.24 10.59
CA SER A 55 13.32 -4.27 9.35
C SER A 55 13.04 -3.09 8.40
N THR A 56 12.07 -2.23 8.70
CA THR A 56 11.75 -1.01 7.94
C THR A 56 11.43 0.16 8.88
N THR A 57 11.39 1.37 8.34
CA THR A 57 11.14 2.62 9.07
C THR A 57 10.38 3.62 8.19
N TYR A 58 9.89 4.71 8.80
CA TYR A 58 9.21 5.78 8.06
C TYR A 58 10.07 6.39 6.93
N ILE A 59 11.39 6.39 7.07
CA ILE A 59 12.33 6.92 6.07
C ILE A 59 12.20 6.12 4.77
N ASP A 60 12.10 4.79 4.87
CA ASP A 60 11.94 3.91 3.71
C ASP A 60 10.68 4.24 2.90
N LEU A 61 9.61 4.75 3.53
CA LEU A 61 8.36 5.09 2.84
C LEU A 61 8.40 6.49 2.22
N VAL A 62 9.13 7.42 2.84
CA VAL A 62 9.22 8.82 2.37
C VAL A 62 10.25 8.96 1.24
N GLU A 63 11.31 8.14 1.25
CA GLU A 63 12.38 8.19 0.26
C GLU A 63 12.15 7.29 -0.97
N TYR A 64 11.17 6.39 -0.93
CA TYR A 64 10.79 5.52 -2.04
C TYR A 64 9.92 6.23 -3.10
#